data_AF-A0A0Q5PSR3-F1
#
_entry.id   AF-A0A0Q5PSR3-F1
#
_cell.length_a   1.000
_cell.length_b   1.000
_cell.length_c   1.000
_cell.angle_alpha   90.00
_cell.angle_beta   90.00
_cell.angle_gamma   90.00
#
_symmetry.space_group_name_H-M   'P 1'
#
loop_
_entity.id
_entity.type
_entity.pdbx_description
1 polymer ?
#
loop_
_entity_poly.entity_id
_entity_poly.type
_entity_poly.pdbx_seq_one_letter_code
_entity_poly.pdbx_strand_id
1 'polypeptide(L)'
;MYYHDKRLQYPVQVTEPDPAFARMLQQAIGGVEGEIRVCMQYFFQAWGNRAPTTKYRDMLLNTATEEIGHIEMLATAVALNLEKAPAKLQEEGVKDGIVGAVMGGENPRHKIEGLIHKNLLSGGLAAMPVDSDGVPFNMSHIYASGNVAADMYCNVAAESTGRVLAVRLFNAAHDEGMKKMLHYMIARDTMHQQQWLAVIEELGAEPNNLPIPNSFPQDMEDQQNNYNFYVTSLDGSFPEGRWTQGPTPDGKGEFTVFRNEPLGEEPVLGPARPDSGAQAQQIG
;
A
#
# COMPACT_ATOMS: atom_id res chain seq x y z
N MET A 1 -1.38 -24.66 8.56
CA MET A 1 -2.73 -25.26 8.69
C MET A 1 -3.67 -24.14 9.05
N TYR A 2 -4.81 -24.03 8.38
CA TYR A 2 -5.83 -22.99 8.60
C TYR A 2 -7.18 -23.65 8.89
N TYR A 3 -8.03 -22.98 9.65
CA TYR A 3 -9.42 -23.34 9.86
C TYR A 3 -10.30 -22.23 9.28
N HIS A 4 -11.49 -22.57 8.80
CA HIS A 4 -12.45 -21.58 8.32
C HIS A 4 -13.81 -21.78 8.99
N ASP A 5 -14.51 -20.66 9.21
CA ASP A 5 -15.94 -20.62 9.49
C ASP A 5 -16.64 -20.11 8.22
N LYS A 6 -17.91 -20.48 8.00
CA LYS A 6 -18.66 -20.02 6.82
C LYS A 6 -19.19 -18.59 6.97
N ARG A 7 -19.08 -18.01 8.17
CA ARG A 7 -19.57 -16.67 8.50
C ARG A 7 -18.47 -15.64 8.28
N LEU A 8 -18.87 -14.50 7.71
CA LEU A 8 -18.02 -13.32 7.61
C LEU A 8 -17.66 -12.79 8.99
N GLN A 9 -16.47 -12.20 9.10
CA GLN A 9 -15.97 -11.59 10.34
C GLN A 9 -16.86 -10.43 10.83
N TYR A 10 -17.44 -9.66 9.90
CA TYR A 10 -18.41 -8.61 10.18
C TYR A 10 -19.53 -8.61 9.11
N PRO A 11 -20.77 -8.21 9.43
CA PRO A 11 -21.86 -8.18 8.45
C PRO A 11 -21.55 -7.32 7.22
N VAL A 12 -21.78 -7.88 6.05
CA VAL A 12 -21.74 -7.18 4.75
C VAL A 12 -23.16 -7.14 4.19
N GLN A 13 -23.72 -5.95 4.06
CA GLN A 13 -25.10 -5.74 3.59
C GLN A 13 -25.09 -4.69 2.49
N VAL A 14 -25.74 -4.98 1.37
CA VAL A 14 -25.94 -4.04 0.26
C VAL A 14 -27.43 -3.94 0.00
N THR A 15 -28.01 -2.76 0.19
CA THR A 15 -29.43 -2.49 -0.06
C THR A 15 -29.63 -2.05 -1.52
N GLU A 16 -28.71 -1.24 -2.01
CA GLU A 16 -28.70 -0.70 -3.37
C GLU A 16 -27.39 -1.11 -4.08
N PRO A 17 -27.40 -2.18 -4.89
CA PRO A 17 -26.21 -2.60 -5.63
C PRO A 17 -25.67 -1.52 -6.56
N ASP A 18 -24.37 -1.20 -6.42
CA ASP A 18 -23.67 -0.20 -7.23
C ASP A 18 -22.42 -0.80 -7.92
N PRO A 19 -22.51 -1.14 -9.22
CA PRO A 19 -21.37 -1.66 -9.98
C PRO A 19 -20.17 -0.72 -10.07
N ALA A 20 -20.38 0.61 -9.99
CA ALA A 20 -19.29 1.57 -9.98
C ALA A 20 -18.57 1.54 -8.64
N PHE A 21 -19.31 1.42 -7.52
CA PHE A 21 -18.71 1.23 -6.21
C PHE A 21 -17.99 -0.12 -6.08
N ALA A 22 -18.54 -1.19 -6.68
CA ALA A 22 -17.88 -2.49 -6.75
C ALA A 22 -16.48 -2.40 -7.39
N ARG A 23 -16.32 -1.57 -8.43
CA ARG A 23 -15.01 -1.28 -9.03
C ARG A 23 -14.08 -0.56 -8.05
N MET A 24 -14.58 0.42 -7.30
CA MET A 24 -13.75 1.12 -6.30
C MET A 24 -13.28 0.17 -5.21
N LEU A 25 -14.14 -0.74 -4.74
CA LEU A 25 -13.80 -1.76 -3.73
C LEU A 25 -12.66 -2.70 -4.18
N GLN A 26 -12.47 -2.92 -5.48
CA GLN A 26 -11.32 -3.69 -5.97
C GLN A 26 -9.98 -3.04 -5.56
N GLN A 27 -9.91 -1.70 -5.41
CA GLN A 27 -8.71 -1.03 -4.88
C GLN A 27 -8.36 -1.53 -3.48
N ALA A 28 -9.37 -1.74 -2.63
CA ALA A 28 -9.17 -2.26 -1.28
C ALA A 28 -8.84 -3.76 -1.26
N ILE A 29 -8.99 -4.48 -2.39
CA ILE A 29 -8.61 -5.89 -2.49
C ILE A 29 -7.21 -6.02 -3.09
N GLY A 30 -7.07 -5.66 -4.37
CA GLY A 30 -5.87 -5.89 -5.17
C GLY A 30 -5.07 -4.63 -5.51
N GLY A 31 -5.44 -3.46 -4.96
CA GLY A 31 -4.61 -2.26 -5.00
C GLY A 31 -3.41 -2.36 -4.06
N VAL A 32 -2.44 -1.45 -4.22
CA VAL A 32 -1.22 -1.42 -3.39
C VAL A 32 -1.50 -1.01 -1.94
N GLU A 33 -2.65 -0.41 -1.67
CA GLU A 33 -3.16 -0.14 -0.32
C GLU A 33 -4.16 -1.20 0.18
N GLY A 34 -4.42 -2.25 -0.61
CA GLY A 34 -5.46 -3.23 -0.35
C GLY A 34 -5.05 -4.43 0.51
N GLU A 35 -6.06 -5.21 0.89
CA GLU A 35 -5.96 -6.28 1.88
C GLU A 35 -5.07 -7.45 1.43
N ILE A 36 -4.94 -7.71 0.12
CA ILE A 36 -4.00 -8.75 -0.37
C ILE A 36 -2.56 -8.40 0.02
N ARG A 37 -2.18 -7.11 -0.03
CA ARG A 37 -0.84 -6.68 0.36
C ARG A 37 -0.58 -6.98 1.82
N VAL A 38 -1.43 -6.49 2.72
CA VAL A 38 -1.23 -6.63 4.17
C VAL A 38 -1.32 -8.10 4.60
N CYS A 39 -2.29 -8.85 4.08
CA CYS A 39 -2.42 -10.29 4.32
C CYS A 39 -1.11 -11.04 3.99
N MET A 40 -0.60 -10.87 2.77
CA MET A 40 0.58 -11.59 2.32
C MET A 40 1.86 -11.05 2.99
N GLN A 41 1.98 -9.74 3.15
CA GLN A 41 3.08 -9.11 3.89
C GLN A 41 3.21 -9.69 5.30
N TYR A 42 2.11 -9.74 6.05
CA TYR A 42 2.14 -10.25 7.43
C TYR A 42 2.44 -11.75 7.48
N PHE A 43 1.96 -12.56 6.52
CA PHE A 43 2.34 -13.96 6.42
C PHE A 43 3.84 -14.15 6.14
N PHE A 44 4.39 -13.45 5.14
CA PHE A 44 5.80 -13.60 4.77
C PHE A 44 6.73 -13.06 5.87
N GLN A 45 6.36 -11.97 6.55
CA GLN A 45 7.07 -11.49 7.73
C GLN A 45 7.00 -12.51 8.87
N ALA A 46 5.84 -13.13 9.12
CA ALA A 46 5.71 -14.15 10.16
C ALA A 46 6.55 -15.39 9.86
N TRP A 47 6.47 -15.91 8.64
CA TRP A 47 7.21 -17.11 8.23
C TRP A 47 8.73 -16.88 8.17
N GLY A 48 9.14 -15.65 7.87
CA GLY A 48 10.52 -15.21 7.89
C GLY A 48 11.03 -14.76 9.26
N ASN A 49 10.18 -14.63 10.28
CA ASN A 49 10.55 -14.02 11.56
C ASN A 49 11.63 -14.84 12.30
N ARG A 50 12.70 -14.15 12.73
CA ARG A 50 13.85 -14.72 13.46
C ARG A 50 14.09 -14.10 14.83
N ALA A 51 13.07 -13.47 15.43
CA ALA A 51 13.21 -12.93 16.78
C ALA A 51 13.52 -14.06 17.79
N PRO A 52 14.18 -13.77 18.93
CA PRO A 52 14.54 -14.78 19.93
C PRO A 52 13.36 -15.58 20.50
N THR A 53 12.14 -15.04 20.42
CA THR A 53 10.90 -15.70 20.84
C THR A 53 9.87 -15.66 19.72
N THR A 54 8.85 -16.53 19.79
CA THR A 54 7.79 -16.58 18.77
C THR A 54 6.77 -15.45 18.87
N LYS A 55 6.89 -14.55 19.87
CA LYS A 55 5.90 -13.51 20.15
C LYS A 55 5.46 -12.72 18.91
N TYR A 56 6.40 -12.14 18.17
CA TYR A 56 6.08 -11.33 16.99
C TYR A 56 5.61 -12.16 15.82
N ARG A 57 6.19 -13.35 15.63
CA ARG A 57 5.71 -14.32 14.64
C ARG A 57 4.23 -14.64 14.87
N ASP A 58 3.87 -14.95 16.10
CA ASP A 58 2.52 -15.41 16.43
C ASP A 58 1.51 -14.26 16.32
N MET A 59 1.90 -13.04 16.74
CA MET A 59 1.10 -11.83 16.48
C MET A 59 0.86 -11.60 14.99
N LEU A 60 1.93 -11.61 14.17
CA LEU A 60 1.83 -11.44 12.72
C LEU A 60 0.92 -12.50 12.06
N LEU A 61 1.00 -13.77 12.49
CA LEU A 61 0.10 -14.80 11.98
C LEU A 61 -1.37 -14.55 12.31
N ASN A 62 -1.67 -14.04 13.50
CA ASN A 62 -3.05 -13.71 13.88
C ASN A 62 -3.58 -12.58 13.00
N THR A 63 -2.83 -11.49 12.84
CA THR A 63 -3.27 -10.38 11.99
C THR A 63 -3.32 -10.77 10.52
N ALA A 64 -2.32 -11.48 9.98
CA ALA A 64 -2.35 -12.00 8.61
C ALA A 64 -3.59 -12.85 8.33
N THR A 65 -4.03 -13.64 9.32
CA THR A 65 -5.23 -14.47 9.20
C THR A 65 -6.50 -13.64 9.31
N GLU A 66 -6.51 -12.56 10.09
CA GLU A 66 -7.59 -11.58 10.10
C GLU A 66 -7.74 -10.90 8.73
N GLU A 67 -6.64 -10.54 8.05
CA GLU A 67 -6.72 -9.93 6.72
C GLU A 67 -7.33 -10.85 5.65
N ILE A 68 -7.25 -12.18 5.81
CA ILE A 68 -8.01 -13.11 4.96
C ILE A 68 -9.52 -12.85 5.11
N GLY A 69 -9.99 -12.60 6.33
CA GLY A 69 -11.38 -12.25 6.61
C GLY A 69 -11.79 -10.91 6.00
N HIS A 70 -10.90 -9.92 6.00
CA HIS A 70 -11.15 -8.64 5.33
C HIS A 70 -11.24 -8.78 3.81
N ILE A 71 -10.36 -9.58 3.19
CA ILE A 71 -10.46 -9.94 1.76
C ILE A 71 -11.81 -10.61 1.48
N GLU A 72 -12.24 -11.55 2.31
CA GLU A 72 -13.53 -12.25 2.15
C GLU A 72 -14.72 -11.28 2.24
N MET A 73 -14.69 -10.36 3.20
CA MET A 73 -15.72 -9.32 3.37
C MET A 73 -15.79 -8.41 2.14
N LEU A 74 -14.65 -7.89 1.67
CA LEU A 74 -14.60 -7.03 0.48
C LEU A 74 -15.02 -7.79 -0.78
N ALA A 75 -14.58 -9.04 -0.95
CA ALA A 75 -14.96 -9.85 -2.08
C ALA A 75 -16.48 -10.10 -2.12
N THR A 76 -17.07 -10.33 -0.94
CA THR A 76 -18.52 -10.42 -0.79
C THR A 76 -19.20 -9.10 -1.13
N ALA A 77 -18.66 -7.98 -0.66
CA ALA A 77 -19.21 -6.64 -0.94
C ALA A 77 -19.19 -6.33 -2.45
N VAL A 78 -18.11 -6.69 -3.15
CA VAL A 78 -18.03 -6.55 -4.62
C VAL A 78 -19.12 -7.39 -5.30
N ALA A 79 -19.25 -8.67 -4.93
CA ALA A 79 -20.25 -9.56 -5.53
C ALA A 79 -21.69 -9.05 -5.32
N LEU A 80 -22.02 -8.58 -4.10
CA LEU A 80 -23.34 -8.04 -3.78
C LEU A 80 -23.62 -6.72 -4.52
N ASN A 81 -22.61 -5.86 -4.69
CA ASN A 81 -22.77 -4.63 -5.49
C ASN A 81 -22.90 -4.91 -6.99
N LEU A 82 -22.51 -6.10 -7.46
CA LEU A 82 -22.65 -6.54 -8.85
C LEU A 82 -23.92 -7.38 -9.10
N GLU A 83 -24.74 -7.68 -8.09
CA GLU A 83 -25.89 -8.59 -8.20
C GLU A 83 -26.90 -8.17 -9.29
N LYS A 84 -27.13 -6.86 -9.42
CA LYS A 84 -28.04 -6.28 -10.43
C LYS A 84 -27.31 -5.79 -11.69
N ALA A 85 -26.02 -6.08 -11.84
CA ALA A 85 -25.27 -5.67 -13.02
C ALA A 85 -25.86 -6.36 -14.27
N PRO A 86 -26.12 -5.63 -15.36
CA PRO A 86 -26.76 -6.19 -16.54
C PRO A 86 -25.90 -7.31 -17.15
N ALA A 87 -26.48 -8.51 -17.25
CA ALA A 87 -25.82 -9.70 -17.83
C ALA A 87 -25.61 -9.58 -19.35
N LYS A 88 -26.31 -8.66 -20.01
CA LYS A 88 -26.11 -8.28 -21.41
C LYS A 88 -25.78 -6.80 -21.48
N LEU A 89 -24.73 -6.48 -22.22
CA LEU A 89 -24.24 -5.10 -22.45
C LEU A 89 -25.23 -4.14 -23.12
N GLN A 90 -26.48 -4.53 -23.40
CA GLN A 90 -27.37 -3.78 -24.28
C GLN A 90 -28.79 -3.50 -23.75
N GLU A 91 -29.31 -4.15 -22.70
CA GLU A 91 -30.78 -4.18 -22.53
C GLU A 91 -31.43 -3.10 -21.64
N GLU A 92 -30.71 -2.31 -20.85
CA GLU A 92 -31.36 -1.27 -19.99
C GLU A 92 -30.87 0.17 -20.20
N GLY A 93 -29.70 0.38 -20.81
CA GLY A 93 -29.17 1.73 -21.11
C GLY A 93 -29.86 2.46 -22.27
N VAL A 94 -30.81 1.82 -22.96
CA VAL A 94 -31.46 2.35 -24.16
C VAL A 94 -32.69 3.21 -23.86
N LYS A 95 -33.26 3.16 -22.64
CA LYS A 95 -34.56 3.80 -22.39
C LYS A 95 -34.53 5.21 -21.82
N ASP A 96 -33.51 5.63 -21.08
CA ASP A 96 -33.47 7.00 -20.52
C ASP A 96 -32.08 7.66 -20.63
N GLY A 97 -31.98 8.66 -21.50
CA GLY A 97 -30.83 9.57 -21.55
C GLY A 97 -30.12 9.68 -22.91
N ILE A 98 -30.86 9.76 -24.02
CA ILE A 98 -30.34 10.28 -25.30
C ILE A 98 -30.47 11.80 -25.30
N VAL A 99 -29.70 12.50 -24.45
CA VAL A 99 -29.29 13.90 -24.68
C VAL A 99 -28.01 14.13 -23.88
N GLY A 100 -26.85 14.19 -24.54
CA GLY A 100 -25.61 14.61 -23.88
C GLY A 100 -24.30 13.98 -24.40
N ALA A 101 -24.19 13.69 -25.69
CA ALA A 101 -22.93 13.24 -26.31
C ALA A 101 -22.51 14.20 -27.43
N VAL A 102 -22.42 15.49 -27.11
CA VAL A 102 -21.76 16.49 -27.96
C VAL A 102 -20.78 17.26 -27.08
N MET A 103 -19.59 16.67 -26.86
CA MET A 103 -18.32 17.35 -26.63
C MET A 103 -17.26 16.27 -26.36
N GLY A 104 -16.15 16.29 -27.11
CA GLY A 104 -15.13 15.24 -27.26
C GLY A 104 -14.31 14.85 -26.01
N GLY A 105 -14.96 14.42 -24.94
CA GLY A 105 -14.37 13.63 -23.85
C GLY A 105 -14.90 12.20 -23.91
N GLU A 106 -14.08 11.20 -23.56
CA GLU A 106 -14.56 9.83 -23.40
C GLU A 106 -15.78 9.81 -22.47
N ASN A 107 -16.90 9.26 -22.95
CA ASN A 107 -18.12 9.16 -22.16
C ASN A 107 -17.82 8.35 -20.89
N PRO A 108 -18.09 8.86 -19.67
CA PRO A 108 -17.91 8.11 -18.42
C PRO A 108 -18.57 6.71 -18.46
N ARG A 109 -19.65 6.55 -19.24
CA ARG A 109 -20.29 5.26 -19.52
C ARG A 109 -19.35 4.24 -20.17
N HIS A 110 -18.54 4.61 -21.17
CA HIS A 110 -17.64 3.68 -21.85
C HIS A 110 -16.51 3.15 -20.93
N LYS A 111 -16.08 3.94 -19.94
CA LYS A 111 -15.09 3.48 -18.94
C LYS A 111 -15.68 2.50 -17.93
N ILE A 112 -16.93 2.72 -17.55
CA ILE A 112 -17.67 1.83 -16.65
C ILE A 112 -18.00 0.50 -17.37
N GLU A 113 -18.47 0.56 -18.62
CA GLU A 113 -18.71 -0.62 -19.45
C GLU A 113 -17.42 -1.44 -19.68
N GLY A 114 -16.31 -0.77 -20.00
CA GLY A 114 -15.01 -1.41 -20.24
C GLY A 114 -14.49 -2.27 -19.10
N LEU A 115 -14.75 -1.88 -17.84
CA LEU A 115 -14.27 -2.60 -16.65
C LEU A 115 -15.30 -3.55 -16.05
N ILE A 116 -16.61 -3.27 -16.20
CA ILE A 116 -17.65 -4.28 -15.98
C ILE A 116 -17.42 -5.50 -16.88
N HIS A 117 -16.86 -5.33 -18.09
CA HIS A 117 -16.49 -6.49 -18.92
C HIS A 117 -15.53 -7.45 -18.24
N LYS A 118 -14.54 -6.97 -17.48
CA LYS A 118 -13.59 -7.87 -16.82
C LYS A 118 -14.27 -8.61 -15.68
N ASN A 119 -15.05 -7.90 -14.85
CA ASN A 119 -15.88 -8.54 -13.84
C ASN A 119 -16.89 -9.53 -14.45
N LEU A 120 -17.49 -9.23 -15.60
CA LEU A 120 -18.46 -10.09 -16.29
C LEU A 120 -17.81 -11.31 -16.97
N LEU A 121 -16.81 -11.09 -17.82
CA LEU A 121 -16.22 -12.11 -18.68
C LEU A 121 -15.17 -12.97 -17.96
N SER A 122 -14.39 -12.38 -17.06
CA SER A 122 -13.35 -13.11 -16.32
C SER A 122 -13.78 -13.47 -14.91
N GLY A 123 -14.46 -12.56 -14.21
CA GLY A 123 -14.86 -12.71 -12.81
C GLY A 123 -16.23 -13.35 -12.58
N GLY A 124 -17.09 -13.46 -13.59
CA GLY A 124 -18.48 -13.92 -13.41
C GLY A 124 -19.28 -13.08 -12.41
N LEU A 125 -19.09 -11.75 -12.42
CA LEU A 125 -19.62 -10.77 -11.46
C LEU A 125 -19.11 -10.95 -10.02
N ALA A 126 -17.92 -11.53 -9.84
CA ALA A 126 -17.22 -11.61 -8.56
C ALA A 126 -16.01 -10.66 -8.48
N ALA A 127 -15.46 -10.54 -7.27
CA ALA A 127 -14.19 -9.87 -7.02
C ALA A 127 -13.02 -10.58 -7.70
N MET A 128 -11.94 -9.83 -7.95
CA MET A 128 -10.71 -10.34 -8.55
C MET A 128 -9.51 -9.76 -7.79
N PRO A 129 -8.34 -10.41 -7.80
CA PRO A 129 -7.13 -9.87 -7.18
C PRO A 129 -6.50 -8.78 -8.06
N VAL A 130 -7.26 -7.70 -8.30
CA VAL A 130 -6.91 -6.57 -9.15
C VAL A 130 -7.24 -5.26 -8.44
N ASP A 131 -6.61 -4.17 -8.84
CA ASP A 131 -6.96 -2.83 -8.39
C ASP A 131 -8.24 -2.28 -9.07
N SER A 132 -8.59 -1.03 -8.79
CA SER A 132 -9.78 -0.39 -9.38
C SER A 132 -9.70 -0.14 -10.89
N ASP A 133 -8.51 -0.21 -11.50
CA ASP A 133 -8.30 -0.13 -12.95
C ASP A 133 -8.09 -1.51 -13.59
N GLY A 134 -8.19 -2.58 -12.81
CA GLY A 134 -8.09 -3.96 -13.27
C GLY A 134 -6.65 -4.46 -13.42
N VAL A 135 -5.65 -3.76 -12.88
CA VAL A 135 -4.26 -4.22 -12.84
C VAL A 135 -4.13 -5.32 -11.77
N PRO A 136 -3.60 -6.52 -12.10
CA PRO A 136 -3.38 -7.56 -11.11
C PRO A 136 -2.45 -7.12 -9.98
N PHE A 137 -2.76 -7.51 -8.75
CA PHE A 137 -1.90 -7.23 -7.61
C PHE A 137 -0.49 -7.81 -7.86
N ASN A 138 0.53 -6.97 -7.68
CA ASN A 138 1.92 -7.35 -7.81
C ASN A 138 2.52 -7.63 -6.43
N MET A 139 2.94 -8.89 -6.20
CA MET A 139 3.55 -9.32 -4.95
C MET A 139 4.89 -8.61 -4.64
N SER A 140 5.47 -7.82 -5.56
CA SER A 140 6.61 -6.94 -5.25
C SER A 140 6.30 -5.82 -4.25
N HIS A 141 5.03 -5.60 -3.89
CA HIS A 141 4.61 -4.66 -2.86
C HIS A 141 4.58 -5.27 -1.44
N ILE A 142 5.06 -6.50 -1.28
CA ILE A 142 5.24 -7.18 0.00
C ILE A 142 6.64 -6.87 0.54
N TYR A 143 6.69 -6.25 1.72
CA TYR A 143 7.96 -5.93 2.39
C TYR A 143 8.16 -6.86 3.59
N ALA A 144 9.06 -7.83 3.44
CA ALA A 144 9.41 -8.79 4.48
C ALA A 144 10.94 -8.94 4.53
N SER A 145 11.61 -7.96 5.13
CA SER A 145 13.07 -7.86 5.16
C SER A 145 13.72 -8.86 6.12
N GLY A 146 12.96 -9.39 7.07
CA GLY A 146 13.47 -10.23 8.16
C GLY A 146 13.99 -9.42 9.36
N ASN A 147 14.04 -8.09 9.25
CA ASN A 147 14.26 -7.19 10.39
C ASN A 147 12.91 -6.75 10.96
N VAL A 148 12.59 -7.17 12.18
CA VAL A 148 11.28 -6.91 12.82
C VAL A 148 10.98 -5.42 12.89
N ALA A 149 11.96 -4.58 13.27
CA ALA A 149 11.73 -3.15 13.39
C ALA A 149 11.41 -2.51 12.03
N ALA A 150 12.20 -2.80 11.00
CA ALA A 150 11.96 -2.29 9.64
C ALA A 150 10.61 -2.76 9.08
N ASP A 151 10.27 -4.03 9.32
CA ASP A 151 9.01 -4.63 8.87
C ASP A 151 7.81 -3.99 9.58
N MET A 152 7.90 -3.64 10.87
CA MET A 152 6.82 -2.91 11.56
C MET A 152 6.62 -1.49 11.00
N TYR A 153 7.68 -0.77 10.62
CA TYR A 153 7.52 0.53 9.94
C TYR A 153 6.80 0.37 8.59
N CYS A 154 7.11 -0.70 7.85
CA CYS A 154 6.40 -1.04 6.62
C CYS A 154 4.92 -1.37 6.88
N ASN A 155 4.61 -2.01 8.00
CA ASN A 155 3.23 -2.33 8.39
C ASN A 155 2.45 -1.09 8.81
N VAL A 156 3.06 -0.19 9.60
CA VAL A 156 2.47 1.12 9.94
C VAL A 156 2.16 1.88 8.65
N ALA A 157 3.09 1.91 7.68
CA ALA A 157 2.85 2.56 6.41
C ALA A 157 1.70 1.90 5.63
N ALA A 158 1.68 0.57 5.55
CA ALA A 158 0.63 -0.17 4.85
C ALA A 158 -0.76 0.14 5.45
N GLU A 159 -0.93 0.00 6.76
CA GLU A 159 -2.18 0.31 7.46
C GLU A 159 -2.56 1.79 7.38
N SER A 160 -1.59 2.69 7.40
CA SER A 160 -1.86 4.13 7.26
C SER A 160 -2.44 4.45 5.89
N THR A 161 -1.86 3.88 4.83
CA THR A 161 -2.35 4.06 3.46
C THR A 161 -3.65 3.33 3.18
N GLY A 162 -3.82 2.11 3.71
CA GLY A 162 -5.07 1.34 3.66
C GLY A 162 -6.20 2.09 4.34
N ARG A 163 -5.97 2.65 5.52
CA ARG A 163 -6.97 3.48 6.22
C ARG A 163 -7.35 4.74 5.47
N VAL A 164 -6.40 5.40 4.79
CA VAL A 164 -6.70 6.54 3.90
C VAL A 164 -7.62 6.10 2.76
N LEU A 165 -7.35 4.94 2.15
CA LEU A 165 -8.22 4.36 1.12
C LEU A 165 -9.61 4.01 1.68
N ALA A 166 -9.69 3.34 2.83
CA ALA A 166 -10.94 2.97 3.47
C ALA A 166 -11.82 4.19 3.79
N VAL A 167 -11.23 5.29 4.26
CA VAL A 167 -11.94 6.57 4.47
C VAL A 167 -12.43 7.18 3.15
N ARG A 168 -11.64 7.10 2.07
CA ARG A 168 -12.07 7.56 0.74
C ARG A 168 -13.24 6.73 0.21
N LEU A 169 -13.18 5.41 0.36
CA LEU A 169 -14.28 4.50 0.01
C LEU A 169 -15.53 4.79 0.84
N PHE A 170 -15.36 5.03 2.14
CA PHE A 170 -16.45 5.40 3.04
C PHE A 170 -17.17 6.67 2.57
N ASN A 171 -16.40 7.70 2.19
CA ASN A 171 -16.95 8.95 1.69
C ASN A 171 -17.61 8.80 0.30
N ALA A 172 -17.16 7.83 -0.51
CA ALA A 172 -17.76 7.51 -1.80
C ALA A 172 -19.00 6.60 -1.70
N ALA A 173 -19.16 5.86 -0.60
CA ALA A 173 -20.26 4.94 -0.40
C ALA A 173 -21.59 5.69 -0.20
N HIS A 174 -22.62 5.29 -0.95
CA HIS A 174 -23.99 5.79 -0.76
C HIS A 174 -24.83 4.85 0.12
N ASP A 175 -24.63 3.54 0.02
CA ASP A 175 -25.34 2.53 0.79
C ASP A 175 -24.89 2.48 2.26
N GLU A 176 -25.86 2.48 3.19
CA GLU A 176 -25.60 2.50 4.63
C GLU A 176 -24.99 1.20 5.16
N GLY A 177 -25.24 0.05 4.51
CA GLY A 177 -24.60 -1.21 4.84
C GLY A 177 -23.11 -1.22 4.45
N MET A 178 -22.78 -0.67 3.28
CA MET A 178 -21.39 -0.43 2.87
C MET A 178 -20.66 0.52 3.81
N LYS A 179 -21.30 1.63 4.22
CA LYS A 179 -20.74 2.54 5.23
C LYS A 179 -20.47 1.84 6.56
N LYS A 180 -21.37 0.98 7.04
CA LYS A 180 -21.17 0.21 8.28
C LYS A 180 -20.00 -0.76 8.19
N MET A 181 -19.87 -1.48 7.08
CA MET A 181 -18.72 -2.36 6.84
C MET A 181 -17.42 -1.56 6.82
N LEU A 182 -17.35 -0.45 6.09
CA LEU A 182 -16.16 0.39 6.01
C LEU A 182 -15.83 1.06 7.34
N HIS A 183 -16.83 1.44 8.14
CA HIS A 183 -16.62 1.89 9.52
C HIS A 183 -15.91 0.83 10.37
N TYR A 184 -16.28 -0.44 10.23
CA TYR A 184 -15.61 -1.53 10.91
C TYR A 184 -14.15 -1.66 10.44
N MET A 185 -13.90 -1.68 9.12
CA MET A 185 -12.55 -1.79 8.56
C MET A 185 -11.65 -0.64 9.03
N ILE A 186 -12.11 0.62 8.95
CA ILE A 186 -11.37 1.79 9.46
C ILE A 186 -10.99 1.64 10.94
N ALA A 187 -11.85 0.98 11.74
CA ALA A 187 -11.55 0.70 13.14
C ALA A 187 -10.51 -0.43 13.30
N ARG A 188 -10.50 -1.44 12.42
CA ARG A 188 -9.46 -2.47 12.40
C ARG A 188 -8.10 -1.90 12.02
N ASP A 189 -8.02 -1.08 10.97
CA ASP A 189 -6.78 -0.38 10.59
C ASP A 189 -6.24 0.48 11.74
N THR A 190 -7.14 1.11 12.51
CA THR A 190 -6.75 1.88 13.71
C THR A 190 -6.06 0.97 14.74
N MET A 191 -6.61 -0.21 15.00
CA MET A 191 -6.00 -1.16 15.92
C MET A 191 -4.67 -1.69 15.40
N HIS A 192 -4.60 -2.04 14.11
CA HIS A 192 -3.38 -2.56 13.51
C HIS A 192 -2.26 -1.53 13.49
N GLN A 193 -2.53 -0.26 13.16
CA GLN A 193 -1.54 0.82 13.29
C GLN A 193 -0.97 0.89 14.71
N GLN A 194 -1.85 0.89 15.71
CA GLN A 194 -1.44 0.96 17.11
C GLN A 194 -0.63 -0.27 17.53
N GLN A 195 -0.98 -1.47 17.05
CA GLN A 195 -0.27 -2.69 17.41
C GLN A 195 1.17 -2.70 16.84
N TRP A 196 1.35 -2.22 15.60
CA TRP A 196 2.68 -2.15 14.98
C TRP A 196 3.55 -1.10 15.66
N LEU A 197 2.98 0.05 16.02
CA LEU A 197 3.65 1.08 16.82
C LEU A 197 4.05 0.55 18.21
N ALA A 198 3.18 -0.22 18.87
CA ALA A 198 3.50 -0.83 20.16
C ALA A 198 4.68 -1.81 20.07
N VAL A 199 4.83 -2.52 18.95
CA VAL A 199 6.02 -3.38 18.72
C VAL A 199 7.27 -2.53 18.51
N ILE A 200 7.19 -1.43 17.77
CA ILE A 200 8.32 -0.49 17.60
C ILE A 200 8.74 0.09 18.96
N GLU A 201 7.77 0.41 19.82
CA GLU A 201 8.01 0.86 21.19
C GLU A 201 8.69 -0.23 22.04
N GLU A 202 8.19 -1.46 21.97
CA GLU A 202 8.76 -2.60 22.70
C GLU A 202 10.20 -2.93 22.30
N LEU A 203 10.55 -2.74 21.03
CA LEU A 203 11.91 -2.90 20.52
C LEU A 203 12.86 -1.77 20.99
N GLY A 204 12.38 -0.82 21.78
CA GLY A 204 13.16 0.21 22.45
C GLY A 204 12.70 1.64 22.17
N ALA A 205 11.70 1.83 21.30
CA ALA A 205 11.23 3.12 20.79
C ALA A 205 12.37 4.01 20.27
N GLU A 206 12.05 5.25 19.91
CA GLU A 206 13.09 6.28 19.84
C GLU A 206 13.54 6.63 21.28
N PRO A 207 14.84 6.69 21.58
CA PRO A 207 15.97 6.64 20.64
C PRO A 207 16.56 5.24 20.37
N ASN A 208 16.26 4.24 21.21
CA ASN A 208 17.07 3.02 21.30
C ASN A 208 16.97 2.08 20.07
N ASN A 209 15.86 2.15 19.35
CA ASN A 209 15.61 1.29 18.19
C ASN A 209 16.17 1.87 16.87
N LEU A 210 16.64 3.13 16.86
CA LEU A 210 17.17 3.79 15.67
C LEU A 210 18.71 3.91 15.71
N PRO A 211 19.39 3.93 14.54
CA PRO A 211 18.86 3.64 13.21
C PRO A 211 18.51 2.16 13.06
N ILE A 212 17.77 1.78 12.03
CA ILE A 212 17.46 0.38 11.74
C ILE A 212 18.22 -0.06 10.49
N PRO A 213 19.05 -1.12 10.55
CA PRO A 213 19.36 -1.92 11.73
C PRO A 213 20.32 -1.21 12.70
N ASN A 214 20.06 -1.29 14.01
CA ASN A 214 20.95 -0.73 15.05
C ASN A 214 22.14 -1.63 15.38
N SER A 215 22.26 -2.78 14.71
CA SER A 215 23.37 -3.72 14.84
C SER A 215 24.61 -3.31 14.03
N PHE A 216 24.48 -2.37 13.09
CA PHE A 216 25.63 -1.81 12.40
C PHE A 216 26.35 -0.82 13.34
N PRO A 217 27.67 -0.94 13.56
CA PRO A 217 28.39 -0.03 14.44
C PRO A 217 28.32 1.40 13.94
N GLN A 218 27.81 2.29 14.79
CA GLN A 218 27.56 3.68 14.42
C GLN A 218 28.86 4.43 14.07
N ASP A 219 29.97 4.10 14.71
CA ASP A 219 31.29 4.66 14.43
C ASP A 219 31.85 4.28 13.04
N MET A 220 31.24 3.30 12.37
CA MET A 220 31.57 2.96 10.98
C MET A 220 30.76 3.74 9.94
N GLU A 221 29.71 4.47 10.35
CA GLU A 221 28.99 5.38 9.45
C GLU A 221 29.81 6.65 9.18
N ASP A 222 29.51 7.31 8.06
CA ASP A 222 30.04 8.66 7.79
C ASP A 222 29.45 9.68 8.76
N GLN A 223 30.18 9.93 9.86
CA GLN A 223 29.79 10.83 10.94
C GLN A 223 29.64 12.29 10.50
N GLN A 224 30.24 12.67 9.36
CA GLN A 224 30.12 14.02 8.86
C GLN A 224 28.74 14.24 8.22
N ASN A 225 28.09 13.18 7.73
CA ASN A 225 26.95 13.28 6.83
C ASN A 225 25.65 12.63 7.33
N ASN A 226 25.71 11.76 8.33
CA ASN A 226 24.56 10.98 8.80
C ASN A 226 23.40 11.81 9.42
N TYR A 227 23.60 13.10 9.75
CA TYR A 227 22.55 13.98 10.26
C TYR A 227 22.40 15.31 9.49
N ASN A 228 22.97 15.42 8.29
CA ASN A 228 22.86 16.63 7.48
C ASN A 228 21.60 16.60 6.60
N PHE A 229 20.80 17.66 6.67
CA PHE A 229 19.78 17.94 5.68
C PHE A 229 20.42 18.65 4.48
N TYR A 230 20.43 17.97 3.33
CA TYR A 230 21.05 18.46 2.11
C TYR A 230 20.13 19.43 1.35
N VAL A 231 20.56 20.68 1.23
CA VAL A 231 19.87 21.72 0.47
C VAL A 231 20.34 21.68 -0.97
N THR A 232 19.47 21.23 -1.86
CA THR A 232 19.74 21.08 -3.31
C THR A 232 19.13 22.20 -4.16
N SER A 233 18.43 23.14 -3.54
CA SER A 233 17.94 24.34 -4.22
C SER A 233 19.12 25.18 -4.69
N LEU A 234 19.02 25.70 -5.92
CA LEU A 234 20.11 26.47 -6.53
C LEU A 234 20.42 27.76 -5.76
N ASP A 235 19.38 28.42 -5.25
CA ASP A 235 19.48 29.64 -4.46
C ASP A 235 19.89 29.38 -2.99
N GLY A 236 19.94 28.12 -2.56
CA GLY A 236 20.24 27.72 -1.19
C GLY A 236 19.09 27.93 -0.22
N SER A 237 17.88 28.22 -0.71
CA SER A 237 16.69 28.31 0.13
C SER A 237 16.31 26.94 0.68
N PHE A 238 15.93 26.88 1.96
CA PHE A 238 15.46 25.65 2.59
C PHE A 238 14.33 25.93 3.58
N PRO A 239 13.42 24.96 3.79
CA PRO A 239 12.39 25.08 4.80
C PRO A 239 12.98 24.87 6.20
N GLU A 240 12.60 25.72 7.15
CA GLU A 240 12.93 25.50 8.56
C GLU A 240 12.02 24.42 9.17
N GLY A 241 12.62 23.49 9.91
CA GLY A 241 11.88 22.45 10.63
C GLY A 241 12.75 21.75 11.67
N ARG A 242 12.13 20.87 12.48
CA ARG A 242 12.87 20.06 13.46
C ARG A 242 13.94 19.17 12.79
N TRP A 243 13.72 18.78 11.54
CA TRP A 243 14.67 17.99 10.75
C TRP A 243 15.80 18.82 10.11
N THR A 244 15.85 20.13 10.34
CA THR A 244 16.95 21.00 9.87
C THR A 244 17.79 21.58 11.01
N GLN A 245 17.37 21.42 12.26
CA GLN A 245 18.09 21.93 13.44
C GLN A 245 17.70 21.19 14.72
N GLY A 246 18.66 21.11 15.66
CA GLY A 246 18.45 20.55 16.99
C GLY A 246 18.64 19.04 17.07
N PRO A 247 18.40 18.42 18.22
CA PRO A 247 18.74 17.01 18.45
C PRO A 247 17.92 16.07 17.56
N THR A 248 18.59 15.04 17.05
CA THR A 248 17.97 13.98 16.24
C THR A 248 17.05 13.11 17.11
N PRO A 249 16.02 12.46 16.53
CA PRO A 249 15.07 11.67 17.31
C PRO A 249 15.73 10.44 17.97
N ASP A 250 16.80 9.92 17.37
CA ASP A 250 17.63 8.86 17.95
C ASP A 250 18.61 9.36 19.03
N GLY A 251 18.66 10.67 19.30
CA GLY A 251 19.49 11.27 20.34
C GLY A 251 21.00 11.10 20.14
N LYS A 252 21.45 10.69 18.95
CA LYS A 252 22.86 10.39 18.62
C LYS A 252 23.57 11.53 17.90
N GLY A 253 22.85 12.57 17.48
CA GLY A 253 23.42 13.73 16.82
C GLY A 253 22.51 14.95 16.87
N GLU A 254 22.87 15.95 16.07
CA GLU A 254 22.04 17.12 15.80
C GLU A 254 21.77 17.21 14.31
N PHE A 255 20.54 17.52 13.94
CA PHE A 255 20.23 17.91 12.58
C PHE A 255 20.97 19.20 12.25
N THR A 256 21.66 19.20 11.12
CA THR A 256 22.29 20.40 10.58
C THR A 256 21.88 20.60 9.13
N VAL A 257 22.12 21.79 8.59
CA VAL A 257 21.86 22.10 7.19
C VAL A 257 23.17 22.14 6.44
N PHE A 258 23.27 21.32 5.40
CA PHE A 258 24.39 21.35 4.47
C PHE A 258 23.91 21.88 3.12
N ARG A 259 24.52 22.97 2.64
CA ARG A 259 24.28 23.44 1.27
C ARG A 259 25.00 22.49 0.33
N ASN A 260 24.23 21.76 -0.47
CA ASN A 260 24.80 20.72 -1.32
C ASN A 260 25.75 21.34 -2.34
N GLU A 261 26.95 20.78 -2.42
CA GLU A 261 27.97 21.12 -3.41
C GLU A 261 28.59 19.85 -3.98
N PRO A 262 29.10 19.87 -5.22
CA PRO A 262 29.79 18.70 -5.79
C PRO A 262 31.03 18.33 -4.96
N LEU A 263 30.99 17.19 -4.29
CA LEU A 263 32.11 16.65 -3.51
C LEU A 263 32.99 15.67 -4.31
N GLY A 264 32.52 15.24 -5.49
CA GLY A 264 33.19 14.27 -6.35
C GLY A 264 33.71 14.87 -7.66
N GLU A 265 34.45 14.05 -8.41
CA GLU A 265 34.94 14.39 -9.75
C GLU A 265 33.85 14.18 -10.82
N GLU A 266 34.06 14.76 -12.02
CA GLU A 266 33.23 14.45 -13.19
C GLU A 266 33.49 12.99 -13.62
N PRO A 267 32.45 12.12 -13.67
CA PRO A 267 32.66 10.71 -13.94
C PRO A 267 33.00 10.44 -15.41
N VAL A 268 34.07 9.68 -15.65
CA VAL A 268 34.44 9.15 -16.97
C VAL A 268 34.31 7.62 -16.97
N LEU A 269 33.27 7.09 -17.63
CA LEU A 269 32.82 5.69 -17.48
C LEU A 269 33.65 4.64 -18.24
N GLY A 270 34.75 5.05 -18.89
CA GLY A 270 35.59 4.17 -19.71
C GLY A 270 34.91 3.67 -20.99
N PRO A 271 35.69 3.06 -21.91
CA PRO A 271 35.14 2.48 -23.13
C PRO A 271 34.41 1.16 -22.84
N ALA A 272 33.56 0.73 -23.78
CA ALA A 272 32.87 -0.55 -23.70
C ALA A 272 33.85 -1.73 -23.83
N ARG A 273 33.52 -2.85 -23.18
CA ARG A 273 34.33 -4.07 -23.30
C ARG A 273 34.23 -4.68 -24.71
N PRO A 274 35.27 -5.35 -25.21
CA PRO A 274 35.24 -6.00 -26.53
C PRO A 274 34.13 -7.04 -26.71
N ASP A 275 33.71 -7.71 -25.63
CA ASP A 275 32.67 -8.75 -25.63
C ASP A 275 31.26 -8.22 -25.35
N SER A 276 31.09 -6.90 -25.24
CA SER A 276 29.80 -6.27 -24.94
C SER A 276 28.83 -6.16 -26.12
N GLY A 277 29.32 -6.40 -27.34
CA GLY A 277 28.52 -6.18 -28.56
C GLY A 277 28.27 -4.70 -28.88
N ALA A 278 29.00 -3.78 -28.24
CA ALA A 278 28.98 -2.37 -28.59
C ALA A 278 29.54 -2.12 -30.01
N GLN A 279 29.28 -0.93 -30.57
CA GLN A 279 29.89 -0.58 -31.85
C GLN A 279 31.41 -0.53 -31.72
N ALA A 280 32.12 -0.80 -32.82
CA ALA A 280 33.59 -0.87 -32.83
C ALA A 280 34.25 0.41 -32.29
N GLN A 281 33.63 1.58 -32.48
CA GLN A 281 34.09 2.89 -32.02
C GLN A 281 33.95 3.09 -30.51
N GLN A 282 33.15 2.26 -29.84
CA GLN A 282 32.91 2.34 -28.40
C GLN A 282 33.81 1.39 -27.62
N ILE A 283 34.45 0.43 -28.29
CA ILE A 283 35.36 -0.55 -27.68
C ILE A 283 36.74 0.08 -27.48
N GLY A 284 37.35 -0.13 -26.32
CA GLY A 284 38.68 0.37 -25.99
C GLY A 284 39.44 -0.52 -25.02
#